data_AF-A0A973PJV1-F1
#
_entry.id   AF-A0A973PJV1-F1
#
_cell.length_a   1.000
_cell.length_b   1.000
_cell.length_c   1.000
_cell.angle_alpha   90.00
_cell.angle_beta   90.00
_cell.angle_gamma   90.00
#
_symmetry.space_group_name_H-M   'P 1'
#
loop_
_entity.id
_entity.type
_entity.pdbx_description
1 polymer ?
#
loop_
_entity_poly.entity_id
_entity_poly.type
_entity_poly.pdbx_seq_one_letter_code
_entity_poly.pdbx_strand_id
1 'polypeptide(L)'
;MISSRSECATRSPSDTRAIGSTDRPPSSNGQRYGARRARLQLPPTPWPYTGRTAVADEIRFRSDVDVELVKAAAGDADVLWAARVSTKGESSLAEVEADPERSKGLINFLMRDRHGTPFEHSSMTFYVQAPIFVFREFMRHRTFSYNEESGRYRKLEPVFYVPGPERKLVQEGKPGKYVFLDGTPEQHKLVTEATQESCRQAYGAYLEMLEAGVAREVARTVLPVGLYSSMYATCNARALMNFLSLRVKREDSTFPSFPQREIEMVAEKMEAAWAELMPLTHAAFEANGRVCP
;
A
#
# COMPACT_ATOMS: atom_id res chain seq x y z
N MET A 1 24.04 56.43 23.62
CA MET A 1 25.19 56.48 24.56
C MET A 1 25.68 55.06 24.78
N ILE A 2 27.00 54.84 24.84
CA ILE A 2 27.71 53.65 25.40
C ILE A 2 27.21 52.28 24.86
N SER A 3 27.82 51.61 23.86
CA SER A 3 29.22 51.21 23.64
C SER A 3 29.75 50.10 24.56
N SER A 4 29.95 48.89 24.02
CA SER A 4 31.25 48.21 24.09
C SER A 4 31.39 47.22 22.92
N ARG A 5 32.60 47.12 22.37
CA ARG A 5 33.04 46.11 21.38
C ARG A 5 34.01 45.15 22.07
N SER A 6 34.17 43.94 21.52
CA SER A 6 35.48 43.27 21.53
C SER A 6 35.70 42.42 20.26
N GLU A 7 36.47 43.00 19.35
CA GLU A 7 37.41 42.33 18.44
C GLU A 7 38.36 41.38 19.22
N CYS A 8 39.18 40.47 18.67
CA CYS A 8 39.43 39.87 17.35
C CYS A 8 40.53 38.79 17.58
N ALA A 9 40.60 37.72 16.79
CA ALA A 9 41.89 37.07 16.43
C ALA A 9 41.73 35.98 15.35
N THR A 10 42.17 36.29 14.13
CA THR A 10 42.50 35.29 13.10
C THR A 10 43.94 34.80 13.29
N ARG A 11 44.23 33.53 12.98
CA ARG A 11 45.57 33.07 12.58
C ARG A 11 45.49 31.98 11.50
N SER A 12 46.39 32.07 10.53
CA SER A 12 46.57 31.12 9.42
C SER A 12 47.86 30.29 9.66
N PRO A 13 48.22 29.32 8.78
CA PRO A 13 49.09 28.20 9.16
C PRO A 13 50.56 28.34 8.75
N SER A 14 51.45 27.67 9.49
CA SER A 14 52.68 27.06 8.95
C SER A 14 53.27 25.95 9.85
N ASP A 15 54.13 25.15 9.21
CA ASP A 15 55.26 24.39 9.76
C ASP A 15 55.08 23.01 10.46
N THR A 16 55.35 22.01 9.62
CA THR A 16 55.83 20.66 9.87
C THR A 16 57.02 20.52 10.84
N ARG A 17 57.06 19.41 11.60
CA ARG A 17 58.10 18.34 11.51
C ARG A 17 57.77 17.14 12.44
N ALA A 18 58.49 16.02 12.25
CA ALA A 18 58.07 14.67 12.67
C ALA A 18 58.97 14.00 13.74
N ILE A 19 58.36 13.16 14.60
CA ILE A 19 58.92 12.12 15.50
C ILE A 19 57.81 11.05 15.71
N GLY A 20 58.02 9.73 15.90
CA GLY A 20 59.26 8.95 15.74
C GLY A 20 59.24 7.50 16.31
N SER A 21 58.33 6.63 15.84
CA SER A 21 58.33 5.14 16.00
C SER A 21 58.01 4.48 17.37
N THR A 22 57.74 3.15 17.32
CA THR A 22 57.52 2.16 18.43
C THR A 22 56.27 2.34 19.32
N ASP A 23 55.43 1.34 19.63
CA ASP A 23 55.44 -0.12 19.41
C ASP A 23 54.03 -0.69 19.12
N ARG A 24 53.95 -1.88 18.48
CA ARG A 24 52.75 -2.75 18.49
C ARG A 24 53.15 -4.17 18.89
N PRO A 25 52.43 -4.84 19.82
CA PRO A 25 52.67 -6.24 20.14
C PRO A 25 52.20 -7.16 19.00
N PRO A 26 52.84 -8.33 18.80
CA PRO A 26 52.44 -9.28 17.78
C PRO A 26 51.35 -10.23 18.30
N SER A 27 50.45 -10.65 17.43
CA SER A 27 49.77 -11.95 17.59
C SER A 27 49.61 -12.65 16.25
N SER A 28 50.13 -13.87 16.21
CA SER A 28 50.10 -14.77 15.05
C SER A 28 48.73 -15.41 14.85
N ASN A 29 48.21 -15.36 13.62
CA ASN A 29 47.88 -16.60 12.91
C ASN A 29 47.57 -16.35 11.44
N GLY A 30 48.43 -16.86 10.56
CA GLY A 30 48.18 -16.92 9.13
C GLY A 30 47.21 -18.04 8.76
N GLN A 31 45.93 -17.90 9.11
CA GLN A 31 44.91 -18.73 8.47
C GLN A 31 44.70 -18.25 7.04
N ARG A 32 45.32 -18.96 6.10
CA ARG A 32 44.97 -18.86 4.68
C ARG A 32 43.50 -19.21 4.54
N TYR A 33 42.66 -18.23 4.19
CA TYR A 33 41.33 -18.49 3.65
C TYR A 33 41.48 -19.21 2.31
N GLY A 34 41.61 -20.53 2.37
CA GLY A 34 41.55 -21.40 1.21
C GLY A 34 40.18 -21.25 0.59
N ALA A 35 40.09 -20.44 -0.46
CA ALA A 35 38.89 -20.29 -1.27
C ALA A 35 38.58 -21.62 -1.96
N ARG A 36 37.89 -22.51 -1.22
CA ARG A 36 37.21 -23.67 -1.81
C ARG A 36 36.11 -23.11 -2.71
N ARG A 37 36.45 -22.83 -3.96
CA ARG A 37 35.49 -22.80 -5.06
C ARG A 37 34.87 -24.19 -5.12
N ALA A 38 33.81 -24.40 -4.35
CA ALA A 38 32.83 -25.43 -4.67
C ALA A 38 32.34 -25.08 -6.08
N ARG A 39 32.83 -25.81 -7.09
CA ARG A 39 32.13 -25.84 -8.36
C ARG A 39 30.76 -26.43 -8.05
N LEU A 40 29.72 -25.60 -8.04
CA LEU A 40 28.39 -26.10 -8.36
C LEU A 40 28.51 -26.67 -9.78
N GLN A 41 28.70 -27.98 -9.87
CA GLN A 41 28.42 -28.71 -11.09
C GLN A 41 26.90 -28.69 -11.21
N LEU A 42 26.40 -27.77 -12.03
CA LEU A 42 25.03 -27.86 -12.53
C LEU A 42 24.85 -29.27 -13.12
N PRO A 43 23.77 -29.99 -12.79
CA PRO A 43 23.59 -31.36 -13.26
C PRO A 43 23.57 -31.38 -14.80
N PRO A 44 24.23 -32.36 -15.45
CA PRO A 44 24.41 -32.38 -16.90
C PRO A 44 23.17 -32.95 -17.63
N THR A 45 22.01 -32.34 -17.43
CA THR A 45 20.77 -32.62 -18.16
C THR A 45 19.94 -31.33 -18.29
N PRO A 46 19.11 -31.18 -19.35
CA PRO A 46 17.99 -30.26 -19.27
C PRO A 46 17.12 -30.70 -18.09
N TRP A 47 16.77 -29.79 -17.18
CA TRP A 47 15.88 -30.11 -16.06
C TRP A 47 14.58 -30.67 -16.64
N PRO A 48 14.20 -31.93 -16.33
CA PRO A 48 13.03 -32.51 -16.92
C PRO A 48 11.80 -31.75 -16.42
N TYR A 49 11.02 -31.17 -17.34
CA TYR A 49 9.74 -30.49 -17.09
C TYR A 49 8.63 -31.45 -16.60
N THR A 50 8.98 -32.45 -15.80
CA THR A 50 8.12 -33.58 -15.39
C THR A 50 7.25 -33.27 -14.17
N GLY A 51 7.45 -32.13 -13.50
CA GLY A 51 6.62 -31.69 -12.37
C GLY A 51 5.32 -30.97 -12.76
N ARG A 52 5.12 -30.63 -14.05
CA ARG A 52 4.11 -29.66 -14.50
C ARG A 52 2.66 -30.03 -14.17
N THR A 53 2.34 -31.31 -13.99
CA THR A 53 0.98 -31.80 -13.67
C THR A 53 0.60 -31.66 -12.20
N ALA A 54 1.48 -31.96 -11.25
CA ALA A 54 1.14 -31.92 -9.82
C ALA A 54 0.89 -30.50 -9.30
N VAL A 55 1.49 -29.50 -9.93
CA VAL A 55 1.36 -28.08 -9.57
C VAL A 55 0.03 -27.46 -10.02
N ALA A 56 -0.61 -28.05 -11.02
CA ALA A 56 -1.83 -27.48 -11.62
C ALA A 56 -3.05 -27.53 -10.68
N ASP A 57 -3.11 -28.53 -9.80
CA ASP A 57 -4.25 -28.79 -8.92
C ASP A 57 -4.21 -27.96 -7.61
N GLU A 58 -3.06 -27.37 -7.24
CA GLU A 58 -2.93 -26.50 -6.07
C GLU A 58 -3.33 -25.04 -6.35
N ILE A 59 -3.38 -24.62 -7.62
CA ILE A 59 -3.55 -23.22 -7.99
C ILE A 59 -5.01 -22.77 -7.86
N ARG A 60 -5.22 -21.72 -7.07
CA ARG A 60 -6.54 -21.11 -6.83
C ARG A 60 -6.68 -19.82 -7.63
N PHE A 61 -7.73 -19.74 -8.44
CA PHE A 61 -8.11 -18.53 -9.16
C PHE A 61 -9.27 -17.82 -8.45
N ARG A 62 -9.15 -16.51 -8.30
CA ARG A 62 -10.12 -15.64 -7.61
C ARG A 62 -10.40 -14.38 -8.43
N SER A 63 -11.58 -13.80 -8.28
CA SER A 63 -12.00 -12.58 -9.00
C SER A 63 -12.37 -11.42 -8.08
N ASP A 64 -12.23 -11.62 -6.77
CA ASP A 64 -12.67 -10.73 -5.70
C ASP A 64 -11.48 -10.04 -4.99
N VAL A 65 -11.76 -9.30 -3.92
CA VAL A 65 -10.73 -8.73 -3.02
C VAL A 65 -11.27 -8.78 -1.59
N ASP A 66 -10.40 -9.01 -0.61
CA ASP A 66 -10.80 -9.01 0.80
C ASP A 66 -10.35 -7.71 1.47
N VAL A 67 -11.22 -7.16 2.30
CA VAL A 67 -10.98 -6.02 3.17
C VAL A 67 -11.70 -6.29 4.48
N GLU A 68 -10.95 -6.30 5.57
CA GLU A 68 -11.45 -6.51 6.93
C GLU A 68 -10.99 -5.32 7.79
N LEU A 69 -11.91 -4.70 8.54
CA LEU A 69 -11.55 -3.72 9.56
C LEU A 69 -11.05 -4.44 10.81
N VAL A 70 -9.76 -4.36 11.07
CA VAL A 70 -9.09 -5.10 12.16
C VAL A 70 -9.11 -4.31 13.47
N LYS A 71 -8.99 -2.99 13.37
CA LYS A 71 -8.97 -2.07 14.51
C LYS A 71 -9.42 -0.68 14.08
N ALA A 72 -10.23 -0.03 14.91
CA ALA A 72 -10.53 1.39 14.79
C ALA A 72 -10.40 2.10 16.14
N ALA A 73 -10.02 3.37 16.08
CA ALA A 73 -10.30 4.41 17.06
C ALA A 73 -10.73 5.63 16.24
N ALA A 74 -12.00 5.63 15.86
CA ALA A 74 -12.57 6.58 14.91
C ALA A 74 -14.09 6.68 15.14
N GLY A 75 -14.57 7.87 15.47
CA GLY A 75 -15.98 8.23 15.53
C GLY A 75 -16.17 9.72 15.25
N ASP A 76 -17.39 10.13 14.88
CA ASP A 76 -17.70 11.54 14.62
C ASP A 76 -17.42 12.45 15.84
N ALA A 77 -17.50 11.90 17.05
CA ALA A 77 -17.16 12.58 18.30
C ALA A 77 -15.68 13.03 18.36
N ASP A 78 -14.75 12.27 17.78
CA ASP A 78 -13.31 12.61 17.78
C ASP A 78 -13.06 13.90 16.98
N VAL A 79 -13.75 14.05 15.84
CA VAL A 79 -13.71 15.25 14.99
C VAL A 79 -14.26 16.46 15.73
N LEU A 80 -15.40 16.31 16.39
CA LEU A 80 -16.07 17.38 17.15
C LEU A 80 -15.22 17.84 18.33
N TRP A 81 -14.60 16.91 19.06
CA TRP A 81 -13.69 17.20 20.16
C TRP A 81 -12.45 17.95 19.67
N ALA A 82 -11.78 17.44 18.63
CA ALA A 82 -10.58 18.06 18.07
C ALA A 82 -10.86 19.48 17.53
N ALA A 83 -11.99 19.69 16.84
CA ALA A 83 -12.36 21.01 16.32
C ALA A 83 -12.71 22.03 17.43
N ARG A 84 -13.29 21.60 18.55
CA ARG A 84 -13.71 22.50 19.64
C ARG A 84 -12.56 23.05 20.47
N VAL A 85 -11.41 22.37 20.54
CA VAL A 85 -10.20 22.91 21.21
C VAL A 85 -9.82 24.28 20.63
N SER A 86 -9.93 24.46 19.31
CA SER A 86 -9.61 25.71 18.60
C SER A 86 -10.49 26.91 18.97
N THR A 87 -11.64 26.70 19.64
CA THR A 87 -12.58 27.78 20.00
C THR A 87 -12.94 27.84 21.50
N LYS A 88 -12.83 26.72 22.22
CA LYS A 88 -13.19 26.59 23.65
C LYS A 88 -12.02 26.16 24.56
N GLY A 89 -10.83 25.90 24.01
CA GLY A 89 -9.66 25.49 24.79
C GLY A 89 -9.92 24.21 25.59
N GLU A 90 -9.50 24.20 26.86
CA GLU A 90 -9.65 23.06 27.78
C GLU A 90 -11.12 22.69 28.08
N SER A 91 -12.06 23.63 27.90
CA SER A 91 -13.50 23.40 28.12
C SER A 91 -14.18 22.56 27.02
N SER A 92 -13.45 22.11 25.99
CA SER A 92 -13.99 21.30 24.88
C SER A 92 -14.55 19.95 25.33
N LEU A 93 -14.04 19.38 26.42
CA LEU A 93 -14.43 18.08 26.96
C LEU A 93 -15.87 18.05 27.53
N ALA A 94 -16.41 19.20 27.94
CA ALA A 94 -17.68 19.27 28.68
C ALA A 94 -18.95 19.23 27.81
N GLU A 95 -18.83 19.21 26.48
CA GLU A 95 -19.98 19.30 25.55
C GLU A 95 -19.97 18.25 24.42
N VAL A 96 -19.31 17.10 24.61
CA VAL A 96 -19.30 16.04 23.58
C VAL A 96 -20.72 15.48 23.33
N GLU A 97 -21.63 15.60 24.30
CA GLU A 97 -23.06 15.27 24.22
C GLU A 97 -23.94 16.39 23.61
N ALA A 98 -23.40 17.18 22.68
CA ALA A 98 -24.19 18.24 22.03
C ALA A 98 -25.21 17.68 21.03
N ASP A 99 -26.41 18.29 21.01
CA ASP A 99 -27.46 18.20 19.99
C ASP A 99 -26.97 17.68 18.62
N PRO A 100 -27.47 16.50 18.15
CA PRO A 100 -27.02 15.88 16.91
C PRO A 100 -27.04 16.78 15.68
N GLU A 101 -27.98 17.72 15.57
CA GLU A 101 -28.03 18.63 14.42
C GLU A 101 -26.93 19.70 14.48
N ARG A 102 -26.51 20.14 15.69
CA ARG A 102 -25.33 21.01 15.84
C ARG A 102 -24.04 20.27 15.49
N SER A 103 -23.94 19.01 15.89
CA SER A 103 -22.79 18.15 15.62
C SER A 103 -22.63 17.91 14.10
N LYS A 104 -23.71 17.54 13.42
CA LYS A 104 -23.79 17.45 11.95
C LYS A 104 -23.47 18.78 11.25
N GLY A 105 -24.02 19.89 11.75
CA GLY A 105 -23.75 21.23 11.23
C GLY A 105 -22.28 21.63 11.30
N LEU A 106 -21.60 21.32 12.42
CA LEU A 106 -20.16 21.57 12.58
C LEU A 106 -19.31 20.69 11.65
N ILE A 107 -19.59 19.38 11.57
CA ILE A 107 -18.85 18.47 10.66
C ILE A 107 -19.01 18.92 9.21
N ASN A 108 -20.21 19.28 8.77
CA ASN A 108 -20.44 19.80 7.42
C ASN A 108 -19.71 21.13 7.16
N PHE A 109 -19.68 22.04 8.14
CA PHE A 109 -18.89 23.28 8.05
C PHE A 109 -17.39 22.99 7.86
N LEU A 110 -16.82 22.09 8.66
CA LEU A 110 -15.40 21.69 8.56
C LEU A 110 -15.07 21.07 7.20
N MET A 111 -15.98 20.25 6.66
CA MET A 111 -15.86 19.62 5.35
C MET A 111 -15.86 20.67 4.22
N ARG A 112 -16.92 21.49 4.18
CA ARG A 112 -17.16 22.50 3.14
C ARG A 112 -16.04 23.55 3.08
N ASP A 113 -15.60 24.03 4.24
CA ASP A 113 -14.58 25.08 4.35
C ASP A 113 -13.15 24.50 4.37
N ARG A 114 -13.02 23.17 4.14
CA ARG A 114 -11.75 22.44 4.02
C ARG A 114 -10.84 22.58 5.23
N HIS A 115 -11.43 22.63 6.42
CA HIS A 115 -10.69 22.54 7.68
C HIS A 115 -10.42 21.06 7.99
N GLY A 116 -9.44 20.47 7.30
CA GLY A 116 -9.19 19.04 7.29
C GLY A 116 -8.57 18.44 8.57
N THR A 117 -7.88 19.23 9.40
CA THR A 117 -7.09 18.70 10.52
C THR A 117 -7.88 17.99 11.63
N PRO A 118 -9.13 18.37 12.00
CA PRO A 118 -9.92 17.59 12.96
C PRO A 118 -10.19 16.15 12.50
N PHE A 119 -10.26 15.89 11.19
CA PHE A 119 -10.44 14.56 10.62
C PHE A 119 -9.16 13.70 10.62
N GLU A 120 -8.04 14.23 11.12
CA GLU A 120 -6.78 13.48 11.28
C GLU A 120 -6.66 12.78 12.63
N HIS A 121 -7.51 13.14 13.62
CA HIS A 121 -7.52 12.60 14.99
C HIS A 121 -8.26 11.26 15.12
N SER A 122 -8.22 10.43 14.08
CA SER A 122 -8.82 9.10 14.06
C SER A 122 -7.84 8.08 13.47
N SER A 123 -8.07 6.78 13.69
CA SER A 123 -7.27 5.72 13.10
C SER A 123 -8.11 4.49 12.77
N MET A 124 -7.88 3.93 11.58
CA MET A 124 -8.51 2.71 11.07
C MET A 124 -7.41 1.84 10.46
N THR A 125 -7.33 0.59 10.89
CA THR A 125 -6.40 -0.42 10.36
C THR A 125 -7.22 -1.51 9.67
N PHE A 126 -6.95 -1.68 8.38
CA PHE A 126 -7.56 -2.70 7.55
C PHE A 126 -6.56 -3.82 7.26
N TYR A 127 -7.01 -5.07 7.27
CA TYR A 127 -6.32 -6.17 6.61
C TYR A 127 -6.91 -6.29 5.19
N VAL A 128 -6.05 -6.32 4.18
CA VAL A 128 -6.43 -6.33 2.78
C VAL A 128 -5.76 -7.50 2.08
N GLN A 129 -6.52 -8.28 1.32
CA GLN A 129 -5.97 -9.27 0.38
C GLN A 129 -6.41 -8.89 -1.03
N ALA A 130 -5.43 -8.55 -1.88
CA ALA A 130 -5.67 -8.20 -3.27
C ALA A 130 -4.43 -8.50 -4.13
N PRO A 131 -4.54 -8.43 -5.47
CA PRO A 131 -3.42 -8.67 -6.36
C PRO A 131 -2.31 -7.61 -6.24
N ILE A 132 -1.06 -8.00 -6.51
CA ILE A 132 0.10 -7.08 -6.46
C ILE A 132 -0.11 -5.83 -7.34
N PHE A 133 -0.78 -5.94 -8.49
CA PHE A 133 -1.09 -4.76 -9.32
C PHE A 133 -2.01 -3.75 -8.61
N VAL A 134 -2.95 -4.22 -7.77
CA VAL A 134 -3.83 -3.37 -6.94
C VAL A 134 -3.01 -2.69 -5.84
N PHE A 135 -2.11 -3.41 -5.18
CA PHE A 135 -1.25 -2.83 -4.14
C PHE A 135 -0.30 -1.76 -4.68
N ARG A 136 0.21 -1.91 -5.92
CA ARG A 136 0.98 -0.86 -6.61
C ARG A 136 0.21 0.44 -6.84
N GLU A 137 -1.12 0.36 -6.94
CA GLU A 137 -2.00 1.53 -6.99
C GLU A 137 -2.35 2.06 -5.60
N PHE A 138 -2.60 1.17 -4.63
CA PHE A 138 -2.90 1.52 -3.25
C PHE A 138 -1.72 2.30 -2.63
N MET A 139 -0.51 1.74 -2.66
CA MET A 139 0.69 2.29 -2.00
C MET A 139 1.21 3.62 -2.59
N ARG A 140 0.51 4.22 -3.55
CA ARG A 140 0.73 5.61 -3.97
C ARG A 140 0.22 6.62 -2.93
N HIS A 141 -0.67 6.19 -2.03
CA HIS A 141 -1.26 7.01 -0.96
C HIS A 141 -0.34 7.10 0.26
N ARG A 142 0.65 7.99 0.15
CA ARG A 142 1.77 8.18 1.10
C ARG A 142 1.39 8.59 2.53
N THR A 143 0.12 8.90 2.80
CA THR A 143 -0.42 9.24 4.13
C THR A 143 -0.93 8.02 4.92
N PHE A 144 -0.81 6.83 4.33
CA PHE A 144 -1.09 5.55 4.99
C PHE A 144 0.20 4.93 5.54
N SER A 145 0.05 4.06 6.55
CA SER A 145 1.09 3.12 6.98
C SER A 145 0.79 1.72 6.44
N TYR A 146 1.79 1.06 5.85
CA TYR A 146 1.64 -0.27 5.23
C TYR A 146 2.59 -1.30 5.84
N ASN A 147 2.14 -2.55 5.91
CA ASN A 147 3.00 -3.71 6.14
C ASN A 147 2.48 -4.90 5.31
N GLU A 148 3.27 -5.33 4.33
CA GLU A 148 2.89 -6.33 3.31
C GLU A 148 3.62 -7.67 3.51
N GLU A 149 2.95 -8.77 3.19
CA GLU A 149 3.58 -10.08 3.07
C GLU A 149 4.77 -10.09 2.11
N SER A 150 5.90 -10.61 2.59
CA SER A 150 7.16 -10.57 1.86
C SER A 150 7.55 -11.94 1.31
N GLY A 151 7.45 -12.09 -0.01
CA GLY A 151 8.01 -13.21 -0.77
C GLY A 151 9.55 -13.35 -0.70
N ARG A 152 10.25 -12.48 0.04
CA ARG A 152 11.66 -12.71 0.42
C ARG A 152 11.76 -13.70 1.57
N TYR A 153 10.81 -13.63 2.51
CA TYR A 153 10.83 -14.39 3.75
C TYR A 153 9.96 -15.66 3.67
N ARG A 154 8.82 -15.63 2.95
CA ARG A 154 7.92 -16.78 2.78
C ARG A 154 7.87 -17.31 1.34
N LYS A 155 7.49 -18.59 1.19
CA LYS A 155 6.95 -19.11 -0.08
C LYS A 155 5.62 -18.41 -0.32
N LEU A 156 5.37 -17.94 -1.54
CA LEU A 156 4.10 -17.31 -1.88
C LEU A 156 3.05 -18.36 -2.26
N GLU A 157 1.84 -18.18 -1.76
CA GLU A 157 0.70 -19.06 -2.01
C GLU A 157 0.22 -18.96 -3.46
N PRO A 158 -0.25 -20.05 -4.09
CA PRO A 158 -0.66 -20.09 -5.50
C PRO A 158 -2.06 -19.50 -5.71
N VAL A 159 -2.30 -18.27 -5.27
CA VAL A 159 -3.59 -17.57 -5.42
C VAL A 159 -3.43 -16.45 -6.44
N PHE A 160 -4.18 -16.49 -7.54
CA PHE A 160 -4.06 -15.56 -8.66
C PHE A 160 -5.40 -14.93 -9.03
N TYR A 161 -5.34 -13.68 -9.50
CA TYR A 161 -6.50 -12.96 -10.01
C TYR A 161 -6.82 -13.33 -11.44
N VAL A 162 -8.10 -13.59 -11.68
CA VAL A 162 -8.71 -13.67 -13.00
C VAL A 162 -9.94 -12.76 -13.00
N PRO A 163 -10.14 -11.90 -14.01
CA PRO A 163 -11.34 -11.07 -14.13
C PRO A 163 -12.65 -11.85 -13.98
N GLY A 164 -13.59 -11.32 -13.18
CA GLY A 164 -14.94 -11.85 -13.06
C GLY A 164 -15.78 -11.65 -14.34
N PRO A 165 -16.94 -12.33 -14.48
CA PRO A 165 -17.81 -12.17 -15.65
C PRO A 165 -18.36 -10.74 -15.82
N GLU A 166 -18.53 -10.00 -14.72
CA GLU A 166 -18.95 -8.59 -14.71
C GLU A 166 -17.82 -7.59 -15.04
N ARG A 167 -16.58 -8.06 -15.16
CA ARG A 167 -15.44 -7.19 -15.42
C ARG A 167 -15.36 -6.80 -16.89
N LYS A 168 -15.73 -5.56 -17.19
CA LYS A 168 -15.55 -4.92 -18.51
C LYS A 168 -14.14 -5.14 -19.08
N LEU A 169 -14.04 -5.66 -20.30
CA LEU A 169 -12.76 -6.07 -20.93
C LEU A 169 -12.32 -5.16 -22.08
N VAL A 170 -13.25 -4.47 -22.73
CA VAL A 170 -12.96 -3.66 -23.91
C VAL A 170 -12.71 -2.22 -23.48
N GLN A 171 -11.66 -1.58 -24.04
CA GLN A 171 -11.29 -0.20 -23.74
C GLN A 171 -11.30 0.62 -25.03
N GLU A 172 -12.18 1.62 -25.09
CA GLU A 172 -12.32 2.54 -26.23
C GLU A 172 -11.98 3.98 -25.86
N GLY A 173 -11.60 4.79 -26.85
CA GLY A 173 -11.29 6.21 -26.68
C GLY A 173 -9.80 6.51 -26.64
N LYS A 174 -9.40 7.53 -25.87
CA LYS A 174 -8.03 8.06 -25.81
C LYS A 174 -7.52 8.09 -24.37
N PRO A 175 -6.19 8.08 -24.11
CA PRO A 175 -5.63 8.26 -22.78
C PRO A 175 -6.29 9.43 -22.02
N GLY A 176 -6.77 9.17 -20.81
CA GLY A 176 -7.50 10.15 -19.98
C GLY A 176 -8.98 10.34 -20.31
N LYS A 177 -9.51 9.67 -21.35
CA LYS A 177 -10.94 9.60 -21.71
C LYS A 177 -11.28 8.21 -22.24
N TYR A 178 -10.93 7.18 -21.48
CA TYR A 178 -11.28 5.80 -21.81
C TYR A 178 -12.70 5.48 -21.35
N VAL A 179 -13.46 4.80 -22.20
CA VAL A 179 -14.70 4.13 -21.85
C VAL A 179 -14.40 2.63 -21.80
N PHE A 180 -14.79 2.00 -20.68
CA PHE A 180 -14.73 0.55 -20.55
C PHE A 180 -16.09 -0.05 -20.90
N LEU A 181 -16.08 -1.03 -21.80
CA LEU A 181 -17.25 -1.73 -22.33
C LEU A 181 -17.18 -3.22 -21.99
N ASP A 182 -18.34 -3.85 -21.95
CA ASP A 182 -18.49 -5.26 -21.62
C ASP A 182 -17.84 -6.13 -22.71
N GLY A 183 -17.22 -7.24 -22.31
CA GLY A 183 -16.55 -8.15 -23.25
C GLY A 183 -17.53 -9.13 -23.88
N THR A 184 -17.19 -9.66 -25.05
CA THR A 184 -17.92 -10.82 -25.59
C THR A 184 -17.60 -12.09 -24.79
N PRO A 185 -18.45 -13.13 -24.79
CA PRO A 185 -18.17 -14.41 -24.12
C PRO A 185 -16.82 -15.02 -24.54
N GLU A 186 -16.43 -14.86 -25.81
CA GLU A 186 -15.16 -15.33 -26.36
C GLU A 186 -13.97 -14.54 -25.80
N GLN A 187 -14.13 -13.22 -25.57
CA GLN A 187 -13.11 -12.40 -24.92
C GLN A 187 -12.92 -12.77 -23.45
N HIS A 188 -14.02 -12.97 -22.71
CA HIS A 188 -13.96 -13.46 -21.32
C HIS A 188 -13.31 -14.84 -21.22
N LYS A 189 -13.65 -15.76 -22.13
CA LYS A 189 -13.02 -17.08 -22.23
C LYS A 189 -11.52 -16.96 -22.52
N LEU A 190 -11.13 -16.19 -23.54
CA LEU A 190 -9.73 -15.98 -23.93
C LEU A 190 -8.90 -15.41 -22.77
N VAL A 191 -9.39 -14.36 -22.10
CA VAL A 191 -8.72 -13.74 -20.96
C VAL A 191 -8.57 -14.74 -19.81
N THR A 192 -9.61 -15.52 -19.52
CA THR A 192 -9.59 -16.56 -18.47
C THR A 192 -8.55 -17.63 -18.78
N GLU A 193 -8.63 -18.28 -19.95
CA GLU A 193 -7.76 -19.38 -20.33
C GLU A 193 -6.29 -18.95 -20.43
N ALA A 194 -6.01 -17.81 -21.07
CA ALA A 194 -4.65 -17.29 -21.21
C ALA A 194 -4.03 -16.86 -19.86
N THR A 195 -4.82 -16.24 -18.98
CA THR A 195 -4.34 -15.83 -17.64
C THR A 195 -4.04 -17.06 -16.79
N GLN A 196 -4.94 -18.05 -16.76
CA GLN A 196 -4.74 -19.27 -15.99
C GLN A 196 -3.51 -20.04 -16.47
N GLU A 197 -3.32 -20.20 -17.78
CA GLU A 197 -2.17 -20.91 -18.34
C GLU A 197 -0.84 -20.19 -18.03
N SER A 198 -0.80 -18.86 -18.18
CA SER A 198 0.37 -18.06 -17.80
C SER A 198 0.70 -18.22 -16.30
N CYS A 199 -0.31 -18.23 -15.42
CA CYS A 199 -0.11 -18.44 -13.99
C CYS A 199 0.40 -19.85 -13.67
N ARG A 200 -0.13 -20.91 -14.31
CA ARG A 200 0.35 -22.29 -14.15
C ARG A 200 1.83 -22.42 -14.53
N GLN A 201 2.21 -21.88 -15.68
CA GLN A 201 3.60 -21.93 -16.15
C GLN A 201 4.54 -21.14 -15.21
N ALA A 202 4.16 -19.93 -14.82
CA ALA A 202 4.96 -19.10 -13.92
C ALA A 202 5.13 -19.71 -12.52
N TYR A 203 4.07 -20.29 -11.95
CA TYR A 203 4.14 -20.93 -10.63
C TYR A 203 4.91 -22.25 -10.67
N GLY A 204 4.79 -23.04 -11.75
CA GLY A 204 5.64 -24.21 -11.99
C GLY A 204 7.13 -23.84 -11.99
N ALA A 205 7.52 -22.85 -12.78
CA ALA A 205 8.90 -22.35 -12.81
C ALA A 205 9.38 -21.79 -11.46
N TYR A 206 8.49 -21.14 -10.69
CA TYR A 206 8.78 -20.70 -9.32
C TYR A 206 9.11 -21.88 -8.40
N LEU A 207 8.32 -22.96 -8.43
CA LEU A 207 8.58 -24.15 -7.63
C LEU A 207 9.87 -24.88 -8.06
N GLU A 208 10.10 -25.05 -9.36
CA GLU A 208 11.33 -25.66 -9.89
C GLU A 208 12.58 -24.90 -9.42
N MET A 209 12.55 -23.55 -9.42
CA MET A 209 13.64 -22.74 -8.87
C MET A 209 13.81 -22.90 -7.36
N LEU A 210 12.72 -22.99 -6.59
CA LEU A 210 12.81 -23.23 -5.14
C LEU A 210 13.38 -24.63 -4.82
N GLU A 211 12.98 -25.66 -5.56
CA GLU A 211 13.50 -27.03 -5.43
C GLU A 211 15.00 -27.10 -5.78
N ALA A 212 15.42 -26.37 -6.81
CA ALA A 212 16.83 -26.19 -7.16
C ALA A 212 17.64 -25.32 -6.16
N GLY A 213 17.01 -24.86 -5.06
CA GLY A 213 17.67 -24.09 -4.00
C GLY A 213 17.89 -22.60 -4.31
N VAL A 214 17.23 -22.05 -5.33
CA VAL A 214 17.29 -20.61 -5.64
C VAL A 214 16.62 -19.81 -4.52
N ALA A 215 17.26 -18.70 -4.11
CA ALA A 215 16.74 -17.84 -3.06
C ALA A 215 15.34 -17.29 -3.42
N ARG A 216 14.40 -17.31 -2.46
CA ARG A 216 12.99 -16.91 -2.65
C ARG A 216 12.83 -15.53 -3.29
N GLU A 217 13.69 -14.58 -2.89
CA GLU A 217 13.65 -13.21 -3.40
C GLU A 217 13.99 -13.07 -4.89
N VAL A 218 14.73 -14.04 -5.44
CA VAL A 218 15.06 -14.20 -6.87
C VAL A 218 14.03 -15.10 -7.55
N ALA A 219 13.73 -16.28 -6.99
CA ALA A 219 12.80 -17.23 -7.61
C ALA A 219 11.43 -16.59 -7.91
N ARG A 220 10.93 -15.71 -7.03
CA ARG A 220 9.65 -15.01 -7.21
C ARG A 220 9.57 -14.07 -8.42
N THR A 221 10.68 -13.71 -9.07
CA THR A 221 10.66 -12.70 -10.17
C THR A 221 9.96 -13.18 -11.43
N VAL A 222 9.67 -14.48 -11.55
CA VAL A 222 8.83 -15.02 -12.65
C VAL A 222 7.33 -14.93 -12.39
N LEU A 223 6.92 -14.62 -11.16
CA LEU A 223 5.50 -14.62 -10.79
C LEU A 223 4.79 -13.37 -11.35
N PRO A 224 3.60 -13.52 -11.95
CA PRO A 224 2.85 -12.40 -12.52
C PRO A 224 2.31 -11.45 -11.44
N VAL A 225 2.11 -10.18 -11.81
CA VAL A 225 1.53 -9.15 -10.93
C VAL A 225 0.08 -9.41 -10.51
N GLY A 226 -0.57 -10.42 -11.10
CA GLY A 226 -1.89 -10.92 -10.72
C GLY A 226 -1.88 -11.88 -9.52
N LEU A 227 -0.72 -12.27 -9.01
CA LEU A 227 -0.59 -12.99 -7.75
C LEU A 227 -1.17 -12.16 -6.60
N TYR A 228 -1.91 -12.79 -5.69
CA TYR A 228 -2.39 -12.15 -4.47
C TYR A 228 -1.25 -11.90 -3.48
N SER A 229 -1.38 -10.79 -2.77
CA SER A 229 -0.59 -10.46 -1.59
C SER A 229 -1.54 -10.07 -0.46
N SER A 230 -1.02 -9.97 0.75
CA SER A 230 -1.76 -9.54 1.94
C SER A 230 -1.04 -8.37 2.61
N MET A 231 -1.77 -7.40 3.12
CA MET A 231 -1.18 -6.28 3.88
C MET A 231 -2.10 -5.76 4.99
N TYR A 232 -1.48 -5.20 6.02
CA TYR A 232 -2.14 -4.23 6.88
C TYR A 232 -1.95 -2.83 6.29
N ALA A 233 -3.04 -2.07 6.18
CA ALA A 233 -3.06 -0.67 5.76
C ALA A 233 -3.76 0.18 6.83
N THR A 234 -3.09 1.20 7.35
CA THR A 234 -3.62 2.08 8.41
C THR A 234 -3.70 3.53 7.93
N CYS A 235 -4.81 4.21 8.20
CA CYS A 235 -5.06 5.61 7.87
C CYS A 235 -5.91 6.32 8.94
N ASN A 236 -5.95 7.65 8.89
CA ASN A 236 -6.98 8.47 9.53
C ASN A 236 -8.11 8.79 8.53
N ALA A 237 -9.22 9.36 9.02
CA ALA A 237 -10.38 9.65 8.19
C ALA A 237 -10.04 10.63 7.03
N ARG A 238 -9.20 11.63 7.27
CA ARG A 238 -8.73 12.55 6.21
C ARG A 238 -7.99 11.81 5.09
N ALA A 239 -7.04 10.95 5.43
CA ALA A 239 -6.30 10.15 4.47
C ALA A 239 -7.22 9.16 3.73
N LEU A 240 -8.23 8.60 4.40
CA LEU A 240 -9.25 7.78 3.75
C LEU A 240 -10.13 8.58 2.77
N MET A 241 -10.59 9.78 3.13
CA MET A 241 -11.35 10.64 2.20
C MET A 241 -10.56 10.97 0.94
N ASN A 242 -9.27 11.30 1.06
CA ASN A 242 -8.37 11.49 -0.09
C ASN A 242 -8.16 10.20 -0.91
N PHE A 243 -8.17 9.04 -0.25
CA PHE A 243 -8.12 7.75 -0.94
C PHE A 243 -9.39 7.53 -1.75
N LEU A 244 -10.57 7.70 -1.14
CA LEU A 244 -11.88 7.49 -1.77
C LEU A 244 -12.16 8.47 -2.90
N SER A 245 -11.77 9.75 -2.77
CA SER A 245 -11.92 10.76 -3.84
C SER A 245 -11.09 10.44 -5.10
N LEU A 246 -10.09 9.56 -4.98
CA LEU A 246 -9.23 9.12 -6.08
C LEU A 246 -9.48 7.67 -6.50
N ARG A 247 -10.05 6.84 -5.62
CA ARG A 247 -10.19 5.37 -5.82
C ARG A 247 -11.61 4.87 -5.97
N VAL A 248 -12.64 5.74 -5.87
CA VAL A 248 -14.02 5.40 -6.22
C VAL A 248 -14.50 6.30 -7.36
N LYS A 249 -15.07 5.70 -8.42
CA LYS A 249 -15.78 6.42 -9.48
C LYS A 249 -17.21 6.70 -9.03
N ARG A 250 -17.56 7.97 -9.01
CA ARG A 250 -18.88 8.51 -8.66
C ARG A 250 -19.18 9.66 -9.62
N GLU A 251 -20.38 9.68 -10.21
CA GLU A 251 -20.74 10.64 -11.27
C GLU A 251 -21.06 12.04 -10.71
N ASP A 252 -21.41 12.10 -9.43
CA ASP A 252 -21.70 13.27 -8.61
C ASP A 252 -20.46 13.85 -7.89
N SER A 253 -19.29 13.24 -8.02
CA SER A 253 -18.02 13.78 -7.52
C SER A 253 -17.68 15.12 -8.19
N THR A 254 -17.26 16.11 -7.39
CA THR A 254 -16.75 17.40 -7.91
C THR A 254 -15.55 17.22 -8.85
N PHE A 255 -14.72 16.20 -8.58
CA PHE A 255 -13.60 15.80 -9.43
C PHE A 255 -13.74 14.31 -9.78
N PRO A 256 -14.28 13.96 -10.98
CA PRO A 256 -14.42 12.56 -11.39
C PRO A 256 -13.07 11.85 -11.49
N SER A 257 -12.94 10.70 -10.82
CA SER A 257 -11.80 9.80 -10.93
C SER A 257 -12.10 8.60 -11.83
N PHE A 258 -11.04 8.00 -12.37
CA PHE A 258 -11.10 6.84 -13.26
C PHE A 258 -10.14 5.74 -12.75
N PRO A 259 -10.37 5.20 -11.54
CA PRO A 259 -9.56 4.11 -10.99
C PRO A 259 -9.70 2.82 -11.80
N GLN A 260 -8.74 1.90 -11.66
CA GLN A 260 -8.95 0.52 -12.09
C GLN A 260 -10.01 -0.13 -11.18
N ARG A 261 -10.90 -0.97 -11.73
CA ARG A 261 -12.04 -1.53 -10.99
C ARG A 261 -11.60 -2.29 -9.72
N GLU A 262 -10.44 -2.93 -9.75
CA GLU A 262 -9.97 -3.79 -8.68
C GLU A 262 -9.44 -3.01 -7.46
N ILE A 263 -8.91 -1.78 -7.63
CA ILE A 263 -8.61 -0.88 -6.50
C ILE A 263 -9.89 -0.18 -6.00
N GLU A 264 -10.87 0.01 -6.87
CA GLU A 264 -12.19 0.52 -6.51
C GLU A 264 -12.98 -0.47 -5.64
N MET A 265 -12.94 -1.77 -5.93
CA MET A 265 -13.53 -2.81 -5.08
C MET A 265 -12.97 -2.80 -3.64
N VAL A 266 -11.67 -2.51 -3.48
CA VAL A 266 -11.05 -2.32 -2.17
C VAL A 266 -11.58 -1.04 -1.51
N ALA A 267 -11.66 0.06 -2.27
CA ALA A 267 -12.14 1.35 -1.78
C ALA A 267 -13.61 1.31 -1.33
N GLU A 268 -14.49 0.65 -2.06
CA GLU A 268 -15.91 0.45 -1.71
C GLU A 268 -16.06 -0.27 -0.36
N LYS A 269 -15.29 -1.33 -0.12
CA LYS A 269 -15.32 -2.06 1.15
C LYS A 269 -14.76 -1.25 2.32
N MET A 270 -13.70 -0.48 2.10
CA MET A 270 -13.17 0.44 3.11
C MET A 270 -14.13 1.59 3.43
N GLU A 271 -14.84 2.12 2.42
CA GLU A 271 -15.85 3.15 2.58
C GLU A 271 -17.06 2.65 3.36
N ALA A 272 -17.55 1.44 3.07
CA ALA A 272 -18.65 0.84 3.81
C ALA A 272 -18.35 0.71 5.31
N ALA A 273 -17.18 0.16 5.67
CA ALA A 273 -16.75 0.05 7.07
C ALA A 273 -16.54 1.42 7.73
N TRP A 274 -16.10 2.44 6.98
CA TRP A 274 -15.95 3.80 7.52
C TRP A 274 -17.29 4.51 7.74
N ALA A 275 -18.28 4.30 6.86
CA ALA A 275 -19.62 4.86 6.99
C ALA A 275 -20.36 4.35 8.24
N GLU A 276 -20.07 3.12 8.69
CA GLU A 276 -20.56 2.59 9.97
C GLU A 276 -19.91 3.28 11.19
N LEU A 277 -18.62 3.64 11.11
CA LEU A 277 -17.87 4.27 12.21
C LEU A 277 -18.13 5.77 12.34
N MET A 278 -18.24 6.49 11.21
CA MET A 278 -18.31 7.95 11.14
C MET A 278 -19.43 8.41 10.19
N PRO A 279 -20.69 8.04 10.45
CA PRO A 279 -21.82 8.30 9.54
C PRO A 279 -22.06 9.79 9.25
N LEU A 280 -21.82 10.69 10.21
CA LEU A 280 -21.97 12.14 9.96
C LEU A 280 -20.86 12.68 9.07
N THR A 281 -19.62 12.20 9.25
CA THR A 281 -18.48 12.57 8.40
C THR A 281 -18.60 11.99 7.00
N HIS A 282 -19.02 10.73 6.85
CA HIS A 282 -19.29 10.11 5.55
C HIS A 282 -20.39 10.88 4.80
N ALA A 283 -21.52 11.16 5.45
CA ALA A 283 -22.61 11.94 4.86
C ALA A 283 -22.16 13.36 4.46
N ALA A 284 -21.32 14.02 5.25
CA ALA A 284 -20.75 15.32 4.89
C ALA A 284 -19.78 15.22 3.70
N PHE A 285 -18.97 14.16 3.61
CA PHE A 285 -18.05 13.94 2.49
C PHE A 285 -18.80 13.72 1.17
N GLU A 286 -19.84 12.89 1.17
CA GLU A 286 -20.75 12.72 0.01
C GLU A 286 -21.42 14.06 -0.35
N ALA A 287 -22.04 14.75 0.61
CA ALA A 287 -22.77 15.99 0.38
C ALA A 287 -21.91 17.17 -0.12
N ASN A 288 -20.60 17.14 0.17
CA ASN A 288 -19.62 18.13 -0.34
C ASN A 288 -18.86 17.60 -1.57
N GLY A 289 -19.49 16.73 -2.36
CA GLY A 289 -19.02 16.31 -3.68
C GLY A 289 -17.77 15.42 -3.65
N ARG A 290 -17.60 14.66 -2.56
CA ARG A 290 -16.49 13.69 -2.35
C ARG A 290 -15.10 14.31 -2.43
N VAL A 291 -14.96 15.55 -1.97
CA VAL A 291 -13.67 16.26 -1.89
C VAL A 291 -13.08 16.10 -0.49
N CYS A 292 -11.81 15.71 -0.41
CA CYS A 292 -11.09 15.69 0.87
C CYS A 292 -10.89 17.13 1.41
N PRO A 293 -11.23 17.41 2.68
CA PRO A 293 -10.98 18.70 3.31
C PRO A 293 -9.47 18.93 3.50
#